data_AF-A0A652YTR7-F1
#
_entry.id   AF-A0A652YTR7-F1
#
_cell.length_a   1.000
_cell.length_b   1.000
_cell.length_c   1.000
_cell.angle_alpha   90.00
_cell.angle_beta   90.00
_cell.angle_gamma   90.00
#
_symmetry.space_group_name_H-M   'P 1'
#
loop_
_entity.id
_entity.type
_entity.pdbx_description
1 polymer ?
#
loop_
_entity_poly.entity_id
_entity_poly.type
_entity_poly.pdbx_seq_one_letter_code
_entity_poly.pdbx_strand_id
1 'polypeptide(L)'
;MSVALNFHQTGNPDAPAVVFLGSLGSDLSMWAPQIHALSNRYRVIAVDHRGHGKSPVPAGPYTVADLAGDVIALIDSLELESVHLVGLSLGGAVSQWIAAHHPTRVDTLTLLCTSSQFAPAQPWIDRAQTVRTDGIASIAAAVVGRWFTPGLAESDPELVARHVAMVEATPDEGYAACCEALSVWDGRGDLARIVAPTLLIAGEQDPSTPPATLAAIADGIADSVMHVVDPGAHLANVEQAGRVTKLLAAHISSHTPAVAQRSAAVAAGMTVRRQVLGDAHVDRSIAGATEFTAPFQDFITRTAWGDIWSRPGLDHHTRRLLTLAILTAVGNEHELDMHIRAALRSGMDPDQLVEVFLHTAVYAGVPNSNQAFALGKQALADLTPKPEENTTP
;
A
#
# COMPACT_ATOMS: atom_id res chain seq x y z
N MET A 1 13.59 -27.75 -1.84
CA MET A 1 14.56 -26.73 -2.31
C MET A 1 13.77 -25.47 -2.58
N SER A 2 14.23 -24.30 -2.10
CA SER A 2 13.60 -23.02 -2.41
C SER A 2 14.05 -22.50 -3.79
N VAL A 3 13.23 -21.65 -4.40
CA VAL A 3 13.55 -20.93 -5.63
C VAL A 3 13.61 -19.43 -5.38
N ALA A 4 14.42 -18.71 -6.17
CA ALA A 4 14.48 -17.26 -6.11
C ALA A 4 13.21 -16.66 -6.74
N LEU A 5 12.33 -16.09 -5.92
CA LEU A 5 11.08 -15.48 -6.38
C LEU A 5 11.33 -14.12 -7.02
N ASN A 6 10.54 -13.81 -8.05
CA ASN A 6 10.39 -12.45 -8.53
C ASN A 6 9.57 -11.64 -7.50
N PHE A 7 10.01 -10.42 -7.22
CA PHE A 7 9.30 -9.50 -6.36
C PHE A 7 9.53 -8.06 -6.82
N HIS A 8 8.59 -7.19 -6.45
CA HIS A 8 8.71 -5.74 -6.57
C HIS A 8 8.73 -5.12 -5.18
N GLN A 9 9.75 -4.28 -4.91
CA GLN A 9 9.86 -3.54 -3.66
C GLN A 9 9.75 -2.04 -3.91
N THR A 10 8.99 -1.34 -3.08
CA THR A 10 8.85 0.12 -3.08
C THR A 10 8.62 0.67 -1.67
N GLY A 11 8.77 1.98 -1.49
CA GLY A 11 8.72 2.66 -0.19
C GLY A 11 10.09 2.74 0.50
N ASN A 12 10.09 3.21 1.75
CA ASN A 12 11.32 3.41 2.53
C ASN A 12 11.90 2.05 2.98
N PRO A 13 13.16 1.69 2.64
CA PRO A 13 13.81 0.44 3.07
C PRO A 13 13.89 0.25 4.59
N ASP A 14 13.91 1.35 5.36
CA ASP A 14 14.00 1.33 6.83
C ASP A 14 12.61 1.31 7.52
N ALA A 15 11.52 1.37 6.75
CA ALA A 15 10.17 1.28 7.29
C ALA A 15 9.76 -0.19 7.53
N PRO A 16 8.76 -0.44 8.40
CA PRO A 16 8.23 -1.79 8.60
C PRO A 16 7.82 -2.44 7.27
N ALA A 17 8.18 -3.71 7.10
CA ALA A 17 8.00 -4.44 5.86
C ALA A 17 6.60 -5.06 5.77
N VAL A 18 5.96 -4.92 4.61
CA VAL A 18 4.68 -5.54 4.28
C VAL A 18 4.86 -6.42 3.06
N VAL A 19 4.66 -7.73 3.22
CA VAL A 19 4.80 -8.72 2.15
C VAL A 19 3.42 -9.13 1.63
N PHE A 20 3.20 -8.98 0.33
CA PHE A 20 1.95 -9.33 -0.35
C PHE A 20 2.09 -10.60 -1.19
N LEU A 21 1.20 -11.57 -0.94
CA LEU A 21 1.12 -12.87 -1.60
C LEU A 21 -0.21 -13.02 -2.33
N GLY A 22 -0.16 -13.20 -3.65
CA GLY A 22 -1.33 -13.17 -4.54
C GLY A 22 -2.16 -14.45 -4.61
N SER A 23 -3.23 -14.38 -5.40
CA SER A 23 -4.11 -15.51 -5.72
C SER A 23 -3.49 -16.45 -6.76
N LEU A 24 -4.06 -17.66 -6.88
CA LEU A 24 -3.71 -18.57 -7.97
C LEU A 24 -4.06 -17.96 -9.34
N GLY A 25 -3.11 -17.95 -10.27
CA GLY A 25 -3.26 -17.34 -11.59
C GLY A 25 -3.10 -15.82 -11.62
N SER A 26 -2.67 -15.21 -10.50
CA SER A 26 -2.35 -13.79 -10.45
C SER A 26 -0.84 -13.54 -10.41
N ASP A 27 -0.43 -12.35 -10.80
CA ASP A 27 0.92 -11.83 -10.56
C ASP A 27 0.88 -10.67 -9.54
N LEU A 28 2.06 -10.18 -9.15
CA LEU A 28 2.22 -9.13 -8.16
C LEU A 28 1.49 -7.82 -8.49
N SER A 29 1.06 -7.60 -9.74
CA SER A 29 0.38 -6.38 -10.15
C SER A 29 -1.06 -6.29 -9.64
N MET A 30 -1.67 -7.41 -9.20
CA MET A 30 -2.98 -7.41 -8.54
C MET A 30 -3.00 -6.53 -7.27
N TRP A 31 -1.82 -6.28 -6.69
CA TRP A 31 -1.65 -5.45 -5.49
C TRP A 31 -1.42 -3.96 -5.78
N ALA A 32 -1.45 -3.54 -7.05
CA ALA A 32 -1.17 -2.16 -7.44
C ALA A 32 -1.92 -1.09 -6.60
N PRO A 33 -3.21 -1.23 -6.27
CA PRO A 33 -3.90 -0.25 -5.42
C PRO A 33 -3.30 -0.15 -4.01
N GLN A 34 -2.98 -1.29 -3.39
CA GLN A 34 -2.39 -1.33 -2.05
C GLN A 34 -0.93 -0.89 -2.05
N ILE A 35 -0.15 -1.26 -3.08
CA ILE A 35 1.22 -0.79 -3.28
C ILE A 35 1.23 0.74 -3.32
N HIS A 36 0.42 1.35 -4.18
CA HIS A 36 0.34 2.81 -4.30
C HIS A 36 0.01 3.48 -2.95
N ALA A 37 -0.96 2.94 -2.22
CA ALA A 37 -1.45 3.57 -1.00
C ALA A 37 -0.54 3.38 0.24
N LEU A 38 0.25 2.31 0.30
CA LEU A 38 1.03 1.96 1.49
C LEU A 38 2.52 2.31 1.38
N SER A 39 3.04 2.55 0.17
CA SER A 39 4.46 2.82 -0.08
C SER A 39 5.00 4.10 0.59
N ASN A 40 4.13 5.01 1.00
CA ASN A 40 4.54 6.23 1.70
C ASN A 40 4.92 5.99 3.18
N ARG A 41 4.56 4.83 3.75
CA ARG A 41 4.70 4.53 5.18
C ARG A 41 5.41 3.21 5.45
N TYR A 42 5.40 2.29 4.48
CA TYR A 42 5.89 0.93 4.65
C TYR A 42 6.87 0.55 3.54
N ARG A 43 7.76 -0.39 3.83
CA ARG A 43 8.55 -1.11 2.84
C ARG A 43 7.63 -2.18 2.23
N VAL A 44 7.03 -1.88 1.09
CA VAL A 44 6.07 -2.79 0.43
C VAL A 44 6.80 -3.75 -0.49
N ILE A 45 6.56 -5.05 -0.34
CA ILE A 45 7.16 -6.13 -1.12
C ILE A 45 6.03 -6.98 -1.71
N ALA A 46 5.79 -6.89 -3.01
CA ALA A 46 4.80 -7.72 -3.71
C ALA A 46 5.50 -8.83 -4.48
N VAL A 47 5.00 -10.07 -4.35
CA VAL A 47 5.74 -11.27 -4.75
C VAL A 47 4.95 -12.09 -5.76
N ASP A 48 5.63 -12.56 -6.80
CA ASP A 48 5.10 -13.63 -7.65
C ASP A 48 5.43 -14.98 -7.00
N HIS A 49 4.43 -15.82 -6.73
CA HIS A 49 4.67 -17.18 -6.26
C HIS A 49 5.45 -17.99 -7.30
N ARG A 50 6.13 -19.06 -6.86
CA ARG A 50 6.64 -20.08 -7.81
C ARG A 50 5.51 -20.48 -8.79
N GLY A 51 5.86 -20.66 -10.05
CA GLY A 51 4.88 -20.96 -11.09
C GLY A 51 4.01 -19.78 -11.56
N HIS A 52 4.25 -18.55 -11.09
CA HIS A 52 3.46 -17.37 -11.43
C HIS A 52 4.33 -16.20 -11.92
N GLY A 53 3.73 -15.30 -12.69
CA GLY A 53 4.35 -14.06 -13.14
C GLY A 53 5.75 -14.28 -13.72
N LYS A 54 6.76 -13.65 -13.14
CA LYS A 54 8.17 -13.78 -13.54
C LYS A 54 8.98 -14.72 -12.63
N SER A 55 8.35 -15.39 -11.67
CA SER A 55 9.02 -16.37 -10.81
C SER A 55 9.30 -17.69 -11.55
N PRO A 56 10.31 -18.46 -11.13
CA PRO A 56 10.63 -19.75 -11.74
C PRO A 56 9.47 -20.75 -11.68
N VAL A 57 9.45 -21.67 -12.65
CA VAL A 57 8.52 -22.80 -12.74
C VAL A 57 9.31 -24.11 -12.52
N PRO A 58 9.70 -24.45 -11.28
CA PRO A 58 10.40 -25.70 -11.00
C PRO A 58 9.51 -26.92 -11.30
N ALA A 59 10.10 -28.10 -11.46
CA ALA A 59 9.33 -29.33 -11.60
C ALA A 59 8.49 -29.60 -10.35
N GLY A 60 7.22 -29.98 -10.54
CA GLY A 60 6.30 -30.35 -9.47
C GLY A 60 6.51 -31.79 -8.95
N PRO A 61 5.61 -32.26 -8.05
CA PRO A 61 4.47 -31.51 -7.49
C PRO A 61 4.92 -30.45 -6.48
N TYR A 62 4.09 -29.42 -6.27
CA TYR A 62 4.31 -28.43 -5.22
C TYR A 62 3.49 -28.76 -3.97
N THR A 63 3.94 -28.26 -2.83
CA THR A 63 3.15 -28.20 -1.59
C THR A 63 3.06 -26.76 -1.09
N VAL A 64 2.04 -26.44 -0.29
CA VAL A 64 1.96 -25.11 0.38
C VAL A 64 3.21 -24.83 1.21
N ALA A 65 3.81 -25.86 1.81
CA ALA A 65 5.09 -25.75 2.52
C ALA A 65 6.25 -25.34 1.60
N ASP A 66 6.31 -25.83 0.36
CA ASP A 66 7.33 -25.40 -0.61
C ASP A 66 7.15 -23.92 -0.99
N LEU A 67 5.91 -23.49 -1.26
CA LEU A 67 5.60 -22.09 -1.56
C LEU A 67 5.95 -21.18 -0.37
N ALA A 68 5.66 -21.62 0.86
CA ALA A 68 6.01 -20.90 2.07
C ALA A 68 7.52 -20.83 2.30
N GLY A 69 8.24 -21.93 2.03
CA GLY A 69 9.68 -21.99 2.12
C GLY A 69 10.38 -20.98 1.19
N ASP A 70 9.82 -20.73 0.00
CA ASP A 70 10.33 -19.68 -0.89
C ASP A 70 10.14 -18.27 -0.32
N VAL A 71 8.98 -18.01 0.28
CA VAL A 71 8.70 -16.70 0.89
C VAL A 71 9.63 -16.48 2.09
N ILE A 72 9.84 -17.50 2.93
CA ILE A 72 10.83 -17.41 4.02
C ILE A 72 12.24 -17.15 3.47
N ALA A 73 12.66 -17.86 2.42
CA ALA A 73 13.96 -17.63 1.80
C ALA A 73 14.08 -16.22 1.20
N LEU A 74 13.00 -15.67 0.65
CA LEU A 74 12.94 -14.29 0.19
C LEU A 74 13.10 -13.30 1.37
N ILE A 75 12.35 -13.49 2.46
CA ILE A 75 12.46 -12.64 3.67
C ILE A 75 13.89 -12.69 4.22
N ASP A 76 14.53 -13.87 4.27
CA ASP A 76 15.93 -14.04 4.67
C ASP A 76 16.88 -13.29 3.72
N SER A 77 16.69 -13.41 2.40
CA SER A 77 17.53 -12.73 1.41
C SER A 77 17.43 -11.20 1.44
N LEU A 78 16.32 -10.68 1.98
CA LEU A 78 16.08 -9.25 2.19
C LEU A 78 16.53 -8.76 3.57
N GLU A 79 17.14 -9.65 4.37
CA GLU A 79 17.65 -9.42 5.73
C GLU A 79 16.55 -8.91 6.68
N LEU A 80 15.33 -9.41 6.51
CA LEU A 80 14.17 -9.04 7.32
C LEU A 80 13.97 -10.05 8.46
N GLU A 81 13.95 -9.55 9.70
CA GLU A 81 13.69 -10.39 10.89
C GLU A 81 12.23 -10.85 10.93
N SER A 82 11.29 -9.92 10.73
CA SER A 82 9.84 -10.17 10.69
C SER A 82 9.15 -9.23 9.69
N VAL A 83 7.93 -9.59 9.29
CA VAL A 83 7.13 -8.81 8.33
C VAL A 83 5.65 -8.79 8.72
N HIS A 84 4.93 -7.76 8.28
CA HIS A 84 3.48 -7.80 8.15
C HIS A 84 3.11 -8.61 6.91
N LEU A 85 2.47 -9.76 7.08
CA LEU A 85 2.21 -10.70 5.99
C LEU A 85 0.75 -10.62 5.53
N VAL A 86 0.54 -10.36 4.24
CA VAL A 86 -0.78 -10.22 3.63
C VAL A 86 -0.94 -11.22 2.50
N GLY A 87 -1.89 -12.14 2.64
CA GLY A 87 -2.14 -13.19 1.66
C GLY A 87 -3.57 -13.24 1.19
N LEU A 88 -3.78 -13.37 -0.13
CA LEU A 88 -5.09 -13.59 -0.73
C LEU A 88 -5.19 -14.99 -1.33
N SER A 89 -6.26 -15.74 -1.03
CA SER A 89 -6.52 -17.08 -1.60
C SER A 89 -5.33 -18.04 -1.41
N LEU A 90 -4.65 -18.46 -2.49
CA LEU A 90 -3.41 -19.24 -2.43
C LEU A 90 -2.36 -18.58 -1.50
N GLY A 91 -2.12 -17.29 -1.67
CA GLY A 91 -1.24 -16.52 -0.79
C GLY A 91 -1.71 -16.51 0.67
N GLY A 92 -3.02 -16.60 0.91
CA GLY A 92 -3.59 -16.77 2.25
C GLY A 92 -3.29 -18.14 2.87
N ALA A 93 -3.30 -19.22 2.08
CA ALA A 93 -2.90 -20.56 2.53
C ALA A 93 -1.40 -20.61 2.88
N VAL A 94 -0.58 -20.02 2.01
CA VAL A 94 0.87 -19.86 2.25
C VAL A 94 1.13 -19.06 3.52
N SER A 95 0.40 -17.96 3.72
CA SER A 95 0.54 -17.10 4.91
C SER A 95 0.12 -17.81 6.20
N GLN A 96 -0.96 -18.61 6.18
CA GLN A 96 -1.36 -19.45 7.31
C GLN A 96 -0.24 -20.43 7.69
N TRP A 97 0.37 -21.11 6.70
CA TRP A 97 1.46 -22.04 6.97
C TRP A 97 2.66 -21.34 7.61
N ILE A 98 3.08 -20.19 7.05
CA ILE A 98 4.19 -19.39 7.58
C ILE A 98 3.92 -18.96 9.02
N ALA A 99 2.74 -18.40 9.31
CA ALA A 99 2.41 -17.90 10.64
C ALA A 99 2.35 -19.02 11.70
N ALA A 100 1.95 -20.24 11.33
CA ALA A 100 1.89 -21.38 12.24
C ALA A 100 3.26 -22.07 12.48
N HIS A 101 4.15 -22.04 11.48
CA HIS A 101 5.44 -22.76 11.52
C HIS A 101 6.64 -21.85 11.81
N HIS A 102 6.51 -20.56 11.51
CA HIS A 102 7.52 -19.53 11.73
C HIS A 102 6.90 -18.30 12.41
N PRO A 103 6.26 -18.46 13.59
CA PRO A 103 5.46 -17.40 14.23
C PRO A 103 6.27 -16.13 14.50
N THR A 104 7.57 -16.23 14.76
CA THR A 104 8.44 -15.07 15.01
C THR A 104 8.74 -14.24 13.77
N ARG A 105 8.40 -14.73 12.57
CA ARG A 105 8.63 -14.04 11.30
C ARG A 105 7.44 -13.16 10.89
N VAL A 106 6.33 -13.20 11.63
CA VAL A 106 5.07 -12.54 11.26
C VAL A 106 4.65 -11.57 12.35
N ASP A 107 4.81 -10.27 12.09
CA ASP A 107 4.39 -9.20 13.03
C ASP A 107 2.88 -9.10 13.10
N THR A 108 2.22 -9.12 11.94
CA THR A 108 0.77 -9.25 11.80
C THR A 108 0.44 -10.11 10.59
N LEU A 109 -0.72 -10.76 10.65
CA LEU A 109 -1.23 -11.57 9.57
C LEU A 109 -2.51 -10.92 9.00
N THR A 110 -2.63 -10.86 7.68
CA THR A 110 -3.91 -10.59 7.01
C THR A 110 -4.25 -11.69 6.01
N LEU A 111 -5.44 -12.26 6.14
CA LEU A 111 -5.97 -13.32 5.29
C LEU A 111 -7.19 -12.82 4.52
N LEU A 112 -7.06 -12.71 3.20
CA LEU A 112 -8.14 -12.27 2.31
C LEU A 112 -8.66 -13.45 1.50
N CYS A 113 -9.99 -13.61 1.43
CA CYS A 113 -10.64 -14.51 0.47
C CYS A 113 -9.91 -15.86 0.31
N THR A 114 -9.70 -16.55 1.43
CA THR A 114 -8.91 -17.79 1.53
C THR A 114 -9.63 -18.83 2.38
N SER A 115 -9.02 -20.00 2.52
CA SER A 115 -9.52 -21.12 3.31
C SER A 115 -8.37 -21.82 4.04
N SER A 116 -8.68 -22.50 5.15
CA SER A 116 -7.76 -23.41 5.82
C SER A 116 -7.67 -24.78 5.13
N GLN A 117 -8.52 -25.04 4.12
CA GLN A 117 -8.50 -26.25 3.30
C GLN A 117 -9.28 -26.03 1.99
N PHE A 118 -8.83 -26.61 0.89
CA PHE A 118 -9.54 -26.53 -0.40
C PHE A 118 -10.10 -27.89 -0.84
N ALA A 119 -10.96 -28.46 0.00
CA ALA A 119 -11.63 -29.74 -0.25
C ALA A 119 -12.93 -29.55 -1.04
N PRO A 120 -13.35 -30.55 -1.85
CA PRO A 120 -12.64 -31.80 -2.14
C PRO A 120 -11.43 -31.60 -3.08
N ALA A 121 -10.50 -32.56 -3.09
CA ALA A 121 -9.27 -32.49 -3.89
C ALA A 121 -9.51 -32.61 -5.41
N GLN A 122 -10.47 -33.44 -5.82
CA GLN A 122 -10.65 -33.82 -7.23
C GLN A 122 -10.84 -32.64 -8.20
N PRO A 123 -11.68 -31.62 -7.90
CA PRO A 123 -11.81 -30.46 -8.79
C PRO A 123 -10.50 -29.70 -9.05
N TRP A 124 -9.55 -29.71 -8.11
CA TRP A 124 -8.24 -29.11 -8.30
C TRP A 124 -7.34 -29.97 -9.18
N ILE A 125 -7.40 -31.29 -9.02
CA ILE A 125 -6.68 -32.25 -9.85
C ILE A 125 -7.19 -32.18 -11.29
N ASP A 126 -8.51 -32.18 -11.48
CA ASP A 126 -9.15 -32.05 -12.79
C ASP A 126 -8.75 -30.73 -13.46
N ARG A 127 -8.76 -29.63 -12.69
CA ARG A 127 -8.31 -28.32 -13.18
C ARG A 127 -6.84 -28.34 -13.61
N ALA A 128 -5.96 -28.97 -12.82
CA ALA A 128 -4.55 -29.11 -13.18
C ALA A 128 -4.37 -29.90 -14.49
N GLN A 129 -5.14 -30.98 -14.67
CA GLN A 129 -5.13 -31.77 -15.91
C GLN A 129 -5.65 -30.99 -17.12
N THR A 130 -6.75 -30.25 -16.96
CA THR A 130 -7.27 -29.35 -18.01
C THR A 130 -6.22 -28.33 -18.42
N VAL A 131 -5.56 -27.65 -17.47
CA VAL A 131 -4.54 -26.65 -17.78
C VAL A 131 -3.34 -27.26 -18.49
N ARG A 132 -2.87 -28.46 -18.08
CA ARG A 132 -1.78 -29.14 -18.80
C ARG A 132 -2.15 -29.61 -20.21
N THR A 133 -3.43 -29.88 -20.46
CA THR A 133 -3.91 -30.40 -21.76
C THR A 133 -4.27 -29.27 -22.72
N ASP A 134 -5.01 -28.29 -22.22
CA ASP A 134 -5.70 -27.26 -23.03
C ASP A 134 -5.11 -25.85 -22.82
N GLY A 135 -4.13 -25.70 -21.91
CA GLY A 135 -3.52 -24.43 -21.53
C GLY A 135 -4.39 -23.61 -20.57
N ILE A 136 -3.77 -22.72 -19.78
CA ILE A 136 -4.46 -21.88 -18.79
C ILE A 136 -5.49 -20.95 -19.43
N ALA A 137 -5.25 -20.53 -20.68
CA ALA A 137 -6.14 -19.67 -21.43
C ALA A 137 -7.54 -20.29 -21.62
N SER A 138 -7.64 -21.62 -21.67
CA SER A 138 -8.93 -22.32 -21.79
C SER A 138 -9.87 -22.08 -20.60
N ILE A 139 -9.34 -21.77 -19.41
CA ILE A 139 -10.12 -21.56 -18.19
C ILE A 139 -10.03 -20.12 -17.64
N ALA A 140 -9.23 -19.25 -18.26
CA ALA A 140 -8.93 -17.92 -17.73
C ALA A 140 -10.19 -17.07 -17.48
N ALA A 141 -11.08 -16.99 -18.47
CA ALA A 141 -12.35 -16.26 -18.33
C ALA A 141 -13.23 -16.82 -17.19
N ALA A 142 -13.27 -18.14 -17.03
CA ALA A 142 -14.04 -18.78 -15.95
C ALA A 142 -13.40 -18.57 -14.57
N VAL A 143 -12.07 -18.43 -14.49
CA VAL A 143 -11.35 -18.04 -13.27
C VAL A 143 -11.71 -16.61 -12.88
N VAL A 144 -11.57 -15.66 -13.81
CA VAL A 144 -11.83 -14.24 -13.56
C VAL A 144 -13.32 -13.97 -13.31
N GLY A 145 -14.22 -14.76 -13.89
CA GLY A 145 -15.65 -14.69 -13.59
C GLY A 145 -16.00 -14.93 -12.11
N ARG A 146 -15.08 -15.50 -11.31
CA ARG A 146 -15.22 -15.62 -9.85
C ARG A 146 -14.53 -14.51 -9.06
N TRP A 147 -13.68 -13.72 -9.72
CA TRP A 147 -12.85 -12.68 -9.08
C TRP A 147 -13.62 -11.42 -8.76
N PHE A 148 -14.65 -11.10 -9.55
CA PHE A 148 -15.40 -9.85 -9.45
C PHE A 148 -16.89 -10.11 -9.40
N THR A 149 -17.63 -9.23 -8.72
CA THR A 149 -19.09 -9.28 -8.76
C THR A 149 -19.61 -8.99 -10.17
N PRO A 150 -20.83 -9.45 -10.52
CA PRO A 150 -21.46 -9.09 -11.79
C PRO A 150 -21.55 -7.57 -12.00
N GLY A 151 -21.84 -6.82 -10.93
CA GLY A 151 -21.93 -5.36 -10.99
C GLY A 151 -20.60 -4.71 -11.37
N LEU A 152 -19.48 -5.14 -10.78
CA LEU A 152 -18.16 -4.62 -11.18
C LEU A 152 -17.84 -5.03 -12.63
N ALA A 153 -18.06 -6.30 -12.98
CA ALA A 153 -17.75 -6.82 -14.31
C ALA A 153 -18.51 -6.11 -15.43
N GLU A 154 -19.77 -5.73 -15.20
CA GLU A 154 -20.56 -4.92 -16.12
C GLU A 154 -20.07 -3.47 -16.20
N SER A 155 -19.63 -2.90 -15.07
CA SER A 155 -19.21 -1.49 -15.00
C SER A 155 -17.79 -1.22 -15.53
N ASP A 156 -16.88 -2.20 -15.43
CA ASP A 156 -15.48 -2.08 -15.85
C ASP A 156 -15.02 -3.37 -16.60
N PRO A 157 -15.50 -3.57 -17.84
CA PRO A 157 -15.12 -4.72 -18.65
C PRO A 157 -13.62 -4.72 -19.01
N GLU A 158 -12.96 -3.55 -19.02
CA GLU A 158 -11.52 -3.46 -19.28
C GLU A 158 -10.71 -4.01 -18.10
N LEU A 159 -11.12 -3.75 -16.86
CA LEU A 159 -10.53 -4.36 -15.67
C LEU A 159 -10.64 -5.88 -15.74
N VAL A 160 -11.81 -6.40 -16.09
CA VAL A 160 -12.02 -7.85 -16.28
C VAL A 160 -11.06 -8.39 -17.34
N ALA A 161 -11.01 -7.75 -18.52
CA ALA A 161 -10.13 -8.17 -19.61
C ALA A 161 -8.64 -8.17 -19.22
N ARG A 162 -8.18 -7.16 -18.47
CA ARG A 162 -6.80 -7.11 -17.95
C ARG A 162 -6.50 -8.28 -17.01
N HIS A 163 -7.45 -8.66 -16.16
CA HIS A 163 -7.28 -9.80 -15.26
C HIS A 163 -7.37 -11.14 -15.99
N VAL A 164 -8.15 -11.24 -17.08
CA VAL A 164 -8.14 -12.43 -17.95
C VAL A 164 -6.75 -12.58 -18.58
N ALA A 165 -6.20 -11.50 -19.15
CA ALA A 165 -4.86 -11.51 -19.72
C ALA A 165 -3.77 -11.85 -18.68
N MET A 166 -3.93 -11.41 -17.42
CA MET A 166 -3.05 -11.80 -16.31
C MET A 166 -3.07 -13.32 -16.08
N VAL A 167 -4.26 -13.93 -16.03
CA VAL A 167 -4.39 -15.39 -15.87
C VAL A 167 -3.82 -16.12 -17.07
N GLU A 168 -4.11 -15.66 -18.29
CA GLU A 168 -3.58 -16.23 -19.54
C GLU A 168 -2.04 -16.19 -19.62
N ALA A 169 -1.40 -15.22 -18.98
CA ALA A 169 0.06 -15.10 -18.92
C ALA A 169 0.72 -16.02 -17.88
N THR A 170 -0.05 -16.71 -17.04
CA THR A 170 0.50 -17.63 -16.03
C THR A 170 1.03 -18.91 -16.71
N PRO A 171 2.25 -19.38 -16.40
CA PRO A 171 2.75 -20.64 -16.95
C PRO A 171 1.84 -21.83 -16.60
N ASP A 172 1.44 -22.62 -17.60
CA ASP A 172 0.51 -23.75 -17.47
C ASP A 172 0.93 -24.73 -16.35
N GLU A 173 2.18 -25.19 -16.38
CA GLU A 173 2.69 -26.15 -15.39
C GLU A 173 2.75 -25.52 -13.98
N GLY A 174 3.06 -24.23 -13.89
CA GLY A 174 3.10 -23.51 -12.62
C GLY A 174 1.71 -23.43 -11.97
N TYR A 175 0.70 -23.09 -12.77
CA TYR A 175 -0.69 -23.06 -12.33
C TYR A 175 -1.18 -24.47 -11.92
N ALA A 176 -0.89 -25.48 -12.74
CA ALA A 176 -1.28 -26.86 -12.50
C ALA A 176 -0.66 -27.42 -11.21
N ALA A 177 0.64 -27.20 -10.99
CA ALA A 177 1.32 -27.64 -9.79
C ALA A 177 0.82 -26.92 -8.52
N CYS A 178 0.43 -25.64 -8.62
CA CYS A 178 -0.23 -24.94 -7.51
C CYS A 178 -1.67 -25.44 -7.24
N CYS A 179 -2.42 -25.86 -8.28
CA CYS A 179 -3.68 -26.57 -8.07
C CYS A 179 -3.47 -27.86 -7.27
N GLU A 180 -2.45 -28.65 -7.61
CA GLU A 180 -2.11 -29.88 -6.88
C GLU A 180 -1.72 -29.58 -5.43
N ALA A 181 -0.95 -28.52 -5.17
CA ALA A 181 -0.61 -28.08 -3.82
C ALA A 181 -1.86 -27.74 -2.98
N LEU A 182 -2.85 -27.06 -3.57
CA LEU A 182 -4.12 -26.73 -2.91
C LEU A 182 -4.98 -27.98 -2.68
N SER A 183 -4.94 -28.95 -3.60
CA SER A 183 -5.73 -30.18 -3.51
C SER A 183 -5.44 -31.02 -2.26
N VAL A 184 -4.19 -30.94 -1.75
CA VAL A 184 -3.73 -31.68 -0.57
C VAL A 184 -3.57 -30.79 0.67
N TRP A 185 -3.83 -29.50 0.56
CA TRP A 185 -3.67 -28.56 1.68
C TRP A 185 -4.76 -28.73 2.74
N ASP A 186 -4.34 -28.92 3.99
CA ASP A 186 -5.20 -28.90 5.17
C ASP A 186 -4.46 -28.27 6.36
N GLY A 187 -4.67 -26.96 6.55
CA GLY A 187 -4.10 -26.18 7.64
C GLY A 187 -4.99 -26.09 8.88
N ARG A 188 -6.15 -26.77 8.93
CA ARG A 188 -7.12 -26.63 10.03
C ARG A 188 -6.50 -26.95 11.40
N GLY A 189 -5.65 -27.97 11.46
CA GLY A 189 -4.98 -28.39 12.70
C GLY A 189 -3.93 -27.40 13.21
N ASP A 190 -3.49 -26.46 12.36
CA ASP A 190 -2.42 -25.51 12.68
C ASP A 190 -2.93 -24.12 13.05
N LEU A 191 -4.23 -23.83 12.89
CA LEU A 191 -4.80 -22.50 13.15
C LEU A 191 -4.51 -22.00 14.57
N ALA A 192 -4.64 -22.88 15.58
CA ALA A 192 -4.38 -22.55 16.98
C ALA A 192 -2.91 -22.23 17.29
N ARG A 193 -1.98 -22.49 16.35
CA ARG A 193 -0.55 -22.16 16.47
C ARG A 193 -0.24 -20.76 15.94
N ILE A 194 -1.17 -20.12 15.24
CA ILE A 194 -1.02 -18.75 14.75
C ILE A 194 -1.19 -17.81 15.94
N VAL A 195 -0.10 -17.15 16.32
CA VAL A 195 -0.05 -16.19 17.45
C VAL A 195 -0.02 -14.73 17.00
N ALA A 196 0.22 -14.48 15.71
CA ALA A 196 0.22 -13.13 15.17
C ALA A 196 -1.20 -12.54 15.19
N PRO A 197 -1.37 -11.25 15.56
CA PRO A 197 -2.64 -10.56 15.41
C PRO A 197 -3.15 -10.68 13.98
N THR A 198 -4.36 -11.22 13.81
CA THR A 198 -4.86 -11.65 12.51
C THR A 198 -6.09 -10.86 12.07
N LEU A 199 -6.00 -10.23 10.89
CA LEU A 199 -7.12 -9.62 10.21
C LEU A 199 -7.64 -10.56 9.11
N LEU A 200 -8.95 -10.80 9.07
CA LEU A 200 -9.60 -11.57 8.01
C LEU A 200 -10.53 -10.67 7.20
N ILE A 201 -10.46 -10.75 5.87
CA ILE A 201 -11.32 -9.99 4.97
C ILE A 201 -11.96 -10.91 3.94
N ALA A 202 -13.28 -11.08 4.02
CA ALA A 202 -14.07 -11.82 3.03
C ALA A 202 -14.79 -10.87 2.07
N GLY A 203 -14.92 -11.26 0.80
CA GLY A 203 -15.93 -10.70 -0.08
C GLY A 203 -17.28 -11.38 0.19
N GLU A 204 -18.34 -10.59 0.39
CA GLU A 204 -19.70 -11.10 0.63
C GLU A 204 -20.16 -12.08 -0.47
N GLN A 205 -19.76 -11.81 -1.71
CA GLN A 205 -20.20 -12.50 -2.91
C GLN A 205 -19.11 -13.44 -3.47
N ASP A 206 -18.10 -13.80 -2.67
CA ASP A 206 -17.04 -14.71 -3.09
C ASP A 206 -17.56 -16.15 -3.25
N PRO A 207 -17.63 -16.70 -4.48
CA PRO A 207 -18.13 -18.05 -4.70
C PRO A 207 -17.07 -19.12 -4.42
N SER A 208 -15.80 -18.75 -4.30
CA SER A 208 -14.66 -19.67 -4.12
C SER A 208 -14.39 -19.92 -2.64
N THR A 209 -14.41 -18.85 -1.85
CA THR A 209 -14.14 -18.87 -0.40
C THR A 209 -15.14 -17.96 0.31
N PRO A 210 -16.41 -18.40 0.43
CA PRO A 210 -17.48 -17.56 0.99
C PRO A 210 -17.18 -17.16 2.45
N PRO A 211 -17.83 -16.11 2.98
CA PRO A 211 -17.56 -15.60 4.34
C PRO A 211 -17.55 -16.68 5.42
N ALA A 212 -18.44 -17.68 5.36
CA ALA A 212 -18.48 -18.78 6.32
C ALA A 212 -17.18 -19.61 6.34
N THR A 213 -16.52 -19.78 5.19
CA THR A 213 -15.22 -20.47 5.09
C THR A 213 -14.13 -19.68 5.81
N LEU A 214 -14.13 -18.36 5.67
CA LEU A 214 -13.16 -17.49 6.32
C LEU A 214 -13.45 -17.36 7.83
N ALA A 215 -14.72 -17.38 8.24
CA ALA A 215 -15.13 -17.40 9.64
C ALA A 215 -14.58 -18.63 10.39
N ALA A 216 -14.54 -19.79 9.74
CA ALA A 216 -13.94 -20.99 10.33
C ALA A 216 -12.42 -20.83 10.62
N ILE A 217 -11.72 -20.00 9.85
CA ILE A 217 -10.33 -19.63 10.15
C ILE A 217 -10.27 -18.69 11.36
N ALA A 218 -11.15 -17.67 11.40
CA ALA A 218 -11.22 -16.72 12.50
C ALA A 218 -11.47 -17.44 13.85
N ASP A 219 -12.40 -18.40 13.88
CA ASP A 219 -12.72 -19.22 15.06
C ASP A 219 -11.52 -20.06 15.53
N GLY A 220 -10.60 -20.40 14.62
CA GLY A 220 -9.40 -21.19 14.92
C GLY A 220 -8.20 -20.38 15.40
N ILE A 221 -8.24 -19.05 15.32
CA ILE A 221 -7.12 -18.15 15.66
C ILE A 221 -7.53 -17.27 16.84
N ALA A 222 -6.73 -17.31 17.92
CA ALA A 222 -7.09 -16.69 19.21
C ALA A 222 -7.22 -15.15 19.15
N ASP A 223 -6.35 -14.48 18.40
CA ASP A 223 -6.36 -13.03 18.22
C ASP A 223 -6.71 -12.70 16.77
N SER A 224 -8.01 -12.75 16.46
CA SER A 224 -8.51 -12.53 15.12
C SER A 224 -9.69 -11.57 15.06
N VAL A 225 -9.73 -10.75 14.01
CA VAL A 225 -10.85 -9.87 13.68
C VAL A 225 -11.24 -10.08 12.22
N MET A 226 -12.52 -10.34 11.98
CA MET A 226 -13.06 -10.56 10.64
C MET A 226 -13.91 -9.38 10.17
N HIS A 227 -13.72 -9.01 8.91
CA HIS A 227 -14.56 -8.07 8.18
C HIS A 227 -15.10 -8.71 6.90
N VAL A 228 -16.34 -8.39 6.58
CA VAL A 228 -16.93 -8.70 5.27
C VAL A 228 -17.09 -7.40 4.49
N VAL A 229 -16.64 -7.40 3.23
CA VAL A 229 -16.81 -6.28 2.30
C VAL A 229 -17.94 -6.59 1.33
N ASP A 230 -18.85 -5.63 1.17
CA ASP A 230 -20.03 -5.71 0.32
C ASP A 230 -20.20 -4.35 -0.40
N PRO A 231 -20.28 -4.34 -1.74
CA PRO A 231 -20.10 -5.48 -2.64
C PRO A 231 -18.66 -6.00 -2.65
N GLY A 232 -18.45 -7.27 -2.98
CA GLY A 232 -17.10 -7.82 -3.15
C GLY A 232 -17.10 -9.32 -3.41
N ALA A 233 -16.39 -9.76 -4.45
CA ALA A 233 -16.16 -11.18 -4.74
C ALA A 233 -14.73 -11.61 -4.31
N HIS A 234 -14.10 -12.55 -5.03
CA HIS A 234 -12.85 -13.19 -4.60
C HIS A 234 -11.62 -12.27 -4.62
N LEU A 235 -11.51 -11.32 -5.57
CA LEU A 235 -10.47 -10.29 -5.56
C LEU A 235 -10.96 -9.00 -4.87
N ALA A 236 -11.39 -9.15 -3.62
CA ALA A 236 -11.86 -8.06 -2.79
C ALA A 236 -10.84 -6.91 -2.65
N ASN A 237 -9.53 -7.20 -2.74
CA ASN A 237 -8.49 -6.17 -2.68
C ASN A 237 -8.51 -5.21 -3.88
N VAL A 238 -8.99 -5.65 -5.03
CA VAL A 238 -9.14 -4.83 -6.24
C VAL A 238 -10.52 -4.19 -6.24
N GLU A 239 -11.58 -4.99 -6.09
CA GLU A 239 -12.96 -4.52 -6.16
C GLU A 239 -13.31 -3.51 -5.05
N GLN A 240 -12.79 -3.72 -3.84
CA GLN A 240 -12.99 -2.85 -2.68
C GLN A 240 -11.68 -2.21 -2.21
N ALA A 241 -10.83 -1.79 -3.16
CA ALA A 241 -9.47 -1.32 -2.90
C ALA A 241 -9.38 -0.29 -1.77
N GLY A 242 -10.25 0.73 -1.73
CA GLY A 242 -10.23 1.74 -0.66
C GLY A 242 -10.55 1.16 0.72
N ARG A 243 -11.55 0.28 0.82
CA ARG A 243 -11.97 -0.33 2.09
C ARG A 243 -10.93 -1.35 2.59
N VAL A 244 -10.43 -2.21 1.71
CA VAL A 244 -9.39 -3.20 2.03
C VAL A 244 -8.10 -2.50 2.48
N THR A 245 -7.65 -1.48 1.75
CA THR A 245 -6.45 -0.72 2.10
C THR A 245 -6.58 -0.05 3.46
N LYS A 246 -7.76 0.51 3.79
CA LYS A 246 -8.01 1.12 5.09
C LYS A 246 -7.93 0.10 6.22
N LEU A 247 -8.50 -1.09 6.04
CA LEU A 247 -8.45 -2.17 7.03
C LEU A 247 -7.01 -2.66 7.24
N LEU A 248 -6.25 -2.87 6.16
CA LEU A 248 -4.83 -3.24 6.19
C LEU A 248 -4.00 -2.21 6.96
N ALA A 249 -4.11 -0.92 6.60
CA ALA A 249 -3.36 0.15 7.23
C ALA A 249 -3.68 0.27 8.72
N ALA A 250 -4.96 0.15 9.10
CA ALA A 250 -5.38 0.17 10.50
C ALA A 250 -4.73 -0.97 11.28
N HIS A 251 -4.86 -2.21 10.79
CA HIS A 251 -4.32 -3.42 11.43
C HIS A 251 -2.80 -3.39 11.59
N ILE A 252 -2.08 -2.96 10.56
CA ILE A 252 -0.62 -2.84 10.62
C ILE A 252 -0.23 -1.76 11.63
N SER A 253 -0.86 -0.59 11.57
CA SER A 253 -0.52 0.54 12.43
C SER A 253 -0.79 0.30 13.92
N SER A 254 -1.80 -0.49 14.27
CA SER A 254 -2.12 -0.81 15.68
C SER A 254 -1.14 -1.79 16.31
N HIS A 255 -0.34 -2.49 15.51
CA HIS A 255 0.59 -3.52 15.94
C HIS A 255 2.04 -3.24 15.54
N THR A 256 2.34 -2.02 15.05
CA THR A 256 3.70 -1.55 14.86
C THR A 256 4.23 -1.00 16.20
N PRO A 257 5.40 -1.41 16.71
CA PRO A 257 5.97 -0.85 17.93
C PRO A 257 6.09 0.68 17.85
N ALA A 258 5.78 1.39 18.94
CA ALA A 258 5.72 2.86 18.96
C ALA A 258 7.01 3.55 18.47
N VAL A 259 8.18 2.90 18.65
CA VAL A 259 9.47 3.40 18.15
C VAL A 259 9.56 3.31 16.62
N ALA A 260 9.15 2.18 16.03
CA ALA A 260 9.11 2.01 14.57
C ALA A 260 8.05 2.89 13.92
N GLN A 261 6.89 3.06 14.57
CA GLN A 261 5.85 3.99 14.14
C GLN A 261 6.34 5.45 14.16
N ARG A 262 7.12 5.81 15.18
CA ARG A 262 7.74 7.15 15.28
C ARG A 262 8.73 7.38 14.14
N SER A 263 9.64 6.43 13.87
CA SER A 263 10.62 6.53 12.79
C SER A 263 9.96 6.62 11.41
N ALA A 264 8.94 5.80 11.15
CA ALA A 264 8.18 5.85 9.90
C ALA A 264 7.44 7.19 9.73
N ALA A 265 6.83 7.73 10.79
CA ALA A 265 6.19 9.04 10.76
C ALA A 265 7.19 10.19 10.53
N VAL A 266 8.43 10.10 11.07
CA VAL A 266 9.49 11.07 10.79
C VAL A 266 9.90 11.00 9.32
N ALA A 267 10.11 9.81 8.78
CA ALA A 267 10.53 9.62 7.39
C ALA A 267 9.47 10.13 6.41
N ALA A 268 8.21 9.69 6.55
CA ALA A 268 7.10 10.18 5.73
C ALA A 268 6.92 11.70 5.87
N GLY A 269 7.02 12.21 7.10
CA GLY A 269 6.97 13.64 7.37
C GLY A 269 8.09 14.42 6.71
N MET A 270 9.31 13.88 6.69
CA MET A 270 10.45 14.52 6.03
C MET A 270 10.22 14.64 4.51
N THR A 271 9.70 13.59 3.87
CA THR A 271 9.35 13.60 2.45
C THR A 271 8.32 14.68 2.14
N VAL A 272 7.20 14.72 2.88
CA VAL A 272 6.15 15.72 2.66
C VAL A 272 6.66 17.13 2.97
N ARG A 273 7.40 17.31 4.07
CA ARG A 273 8.00 18.60 4.46
C ARG A 273 8.89 19.15 3.35
N ARG A 274 9.71 18.31 2.71
CA ARG A 274 10.57 18.68 1.58
C ARG A 274 9.78 19.05 0.34
N GLN A 275 8.75 18.28 -0.01
CA GLN A 275 7.85 18.61 -1.12
C GLN A 275 7.14 19.96 -0.90
N VAL A 276 6.78 20.27 0.35
CA VAL A 276 6.01 21.49 0.65
C VAL A 276 6.92 22.72 0.80
N LEU A 277 8.03 22.64 1.53
CA LEU A 277 8.88 23.79 1.87
C LEU A 277 10.13 23.93 0.98
N GLY A 278 10.54 22.84 0.32
CA GLY A 278 11.76 22.73 -0.48
C GLY A 278 12.98 22.28 0.32
N ASP A 279 13.87 21.52 -0.32
CA ASP A 279 15.02 20.88 0.31
C ASP A 279 15.94 21.85 1.04
N ALA A 280 16.34 22.95 0.38
CA ALA A 280 17.25 23.93 0.96
C ALA A 280 16.72 24.56 2.26
N HIS A 281 15.40 24.70 2.40
CA HIS A 281 14.81 25.19 3.64
C HIS A 281 14.90 24.13 4.74
N VAL A 282 14.52 22.89 4.43
CA VAL A 282 14.55 21.77 5.36
C VAL A 282 15.97 21.49 5.84
N ASP A 283 16.95 21.51 4.95
CA ASP A 283 18.36 21.29 5.30
C ASP A 283 18.89 22.35 6.25
N ARG A 284 18.55 23.63 6.04
CA ARG A 284 18.89 24.71 6.98
C ARG A 284 18.22 24.53 8.33
N SER A 285 16.94 24.11 8.36
CA SER A 285 16.24 23.83 9.62
C SER A 285 16.88 22.70 10.40
N ILE A 286 17.34 21.64 9.72
CA ILE A 286 18.02 20.49 10.35
C ILE A 286 19.41 20.89 10.85
N ALA A 287 20.20 21.57 10.02
CA ALA A 287 21.54 22.02 10.39
C ALA A 287 21.54 23.03 11.56
N GLY A 288 20.47 23.83 11.68
CA GLY A 288 20.27 24.75 12.79
C GLY A 288 19.59 24.15 14.03
N ALA A 289 19.24 22.85 14.02
CA ALA A 289 18.60 22.20 15.16
C ALA A 289 19.61 22.04 16.30
N THR A 290 19.17 22.39 17.52
CA THR A 290 19.93 22.20 18.75
C THR A 290 19.24 21.14 19.61
N GLU A 291 19.91 20.68 20.67
CA GLU A 291 19.28 19.78 21.64
C GLU A 291 17.96 20.35 22.20
N PHE A 292 17.87 21.67 22.36
CA PHE A 292 16.67 22.36 22.82
C PHE A 292 15.54 22.35 21.78
N THR A 293 15.85 22.50 20.48
CA THR A 293 14.81 22.57 19.41
C THR A 293 14.53 21.21 18.77
N ALA A 294 15.36 20.20 18.99
CA ALA A 294 15.21 18.87 18.42
C ALA A 294 13.85 18.20 18.74
N PRO A 295 13.31 18.25 19.99
CA PRO A 295 12.00 17.68 20.28
C PRO A 295 10.87 18.35 19.48
N PHE A 296 10.96 19.66 19.25
CA PHE A 296 9.98 20.39 18.45
C PHE A 296 10.12 20.09 16.95
N GLN A 297 11.35 19.97 16.44
CA GLN A 297 11.59 19.55 15.05
C GLN A 297 11.08 18.13 14.79
N ASP A 298 11.26 17.20 15.72
CA ASP A 298 10.68 15.86 15.65
C ASP A 298 9.14 15.92 15.68
N PHE A 299 8.57 16.64 16.65
CA PHE A 299 7.11 16.78 16.78
C PHE A 299 6.46 17.34 15.52
N ILE A 300 6.99 18.45 14.98
CA ILE A 300 6.40 19.09 13.81
C ILE A 300 6.58 18.24 12.56
N THR A 301 7.75 17.58 12.39
CA THR A 301 8.03 16.64 11.30
C THR A 301 7.00 15.51 11.27
N ARG A 302 6.77 14.84 12.41
CA ARG A 302 5.80 13.74 12.49
C ARG A 302 4.36 14.20 12.36
N THR A 303 3.98 15.29 13.02
CA THR A 303 2.57 15.64 13.20
C THR A 303 2.04 16.48 12.06
N ALA A 304 2.72 17.57 11.72
CA ALA A 304 2.27 18.42 10.62
C ALA A 304 2.44 17.69 9.29
N TRP A 305 3.63 17.13 9.04
CA TRP A 305 3.99 16.61 7.74
C TRP A 305 3.70 15.11 7.59
N GLY A 306 4.04 14.30 8.61
CA GLY A 306 3.87 12.85 8.59
C GLY A 306 2.45 12.36 8.87
N ASP A 307 1.59 13.21 9.43
CA ASP A 307 0.17 12.95 9.63
C ASP A 307 -0.67 13.92 8.81
N ILE A 308 -0.89 15.15 9.27
CA ILE A 308 -1.95 16.02 8.73
C ILE A 308 -1.82 16.31 7.24
N TRP A 309 -0.64 16.72 6.76
CA TRP A 309 -0.42 17.00 5.33
C TRP A 309 -0.39 15.73 4.46
N SER A 310 -0.06 14.57 5.03
CA SER A 310 -0.03 13.29 4.31
C SER A 310 -1.42 12.65 4.08
N ARG A 311 -2.47 13.16 4.75
CA ARG A 311 -3.81 12.56 4.68
C ARG A 311 -4.46 12.80 3.30
N PRO A 312 -5.07 11.79 2.67
CA PRO A 312 -5.55 11.85 1.29
C PRO A 312 -6.82 12.69 1.08
N GLY A 313 -7.49 13.14 2.15
CA GLY A 313 -8.77 13.84 2.05
C GLY A 313 -8.70 15.24 1.40
N LEU A 314 -7.52 15.85 1.33
CA LEU A 314 -7.26 17.10 0.59
C LEU A 314 -5.88 16.99 -0.06
N ASP A 315 -5.79 17.38 -1.33
CA ASP A 315 -4.51 17.44 -2.04
C ASP A 315 -3.60 18.57 -1.49
N HIS A 316 -2.31 18.51 -1.84
CA HIS A 316 -1.32 19.48 -1.37
C HIS A 316 -1.60 20.90 -1.87
N HIS A 317 -2.21 21.05 -3.04
CA HIS A 317 -2.55 22.36 -3.60
C HIS A 317 -3.62 23.05 -2.75
N THR A 318 -4.72 22.35 -2.47
CA THR A 318 -5.82 22.82 -1.63
C THR A 318 -5.34 23.14 -0.21
N ARG A 319 -4.54 22.24 0.40
CA ARG A 319 -3.96 22.47 1.74
C ARG A 319 -3.10 23.73 1.78
N ARG A 320 -2.37 24.01 0.70
CA ARG A 320 -1.53 25.20 0.61
C ARG A 320 -2.36 26.48 0.52
N LEU A 321 -3.41 26.50 -0.30
CA LEU A 321 -4.33 27.65 -0.35
C LEU A 321 -4.94 27.92 1.03
N LEU A 322 -5.38 26.88 1.74
CA LEU A 322 -5.91 26.99 3.10
C LEU A 322 -4.87 27.50 4.09
N THR A 323 -3.64 27.00 4.01
CA THR A 323 -2.54 27.43 4.90
C THR A 323 -2.21 28.91 4.69
N LEU A 324 -2.11 29.35 3.44
CA LEU A 324 -1.90 30.76 3.10
C LEU A 324 -3.06 31.62 3.61
N ALA A 325 -4.30 31.19 3.42
CA ALA A 325 -5.47 31.90 3.90
C ALA A 325 -5.46 32.06 5.44
N ILE A 326 -5.14 30.99 6.16
CA ILE A 326 -5.07 30.98 7.62
C ILE A 326 -3.95 31.87 8.12
N LEU A 327 -2.74 31.75 7.56
CA LEU A 327 -1.57 32.54 7.98
C LEU A 327 -1.78 34.04 7.72
N THR A 328 -2.40 34.40 6.60
CA THR A 328 -2.88 35.77 6.34
C THR A 328 -3.89 36.18 7.40
N ALA A 329 -4.90 35.36 7.65
CA ALA A 329 -5.97 35.71 8.59
C ALA A 329 -5.48 35.93 10.03
N VAL A 330 -4.50 35.15 10.49
CA VAL A 330 -3.91 35.30 11.84
C VAL A 330 -2.76 36.30 11.92
N GLY A 331 -2.31 36.87 10.80
CA GLY A 331 -1.23 37.86 10.77
C GLY A 331 0.16 37.29 11.09
N ASN A 332 0.41 36.01 10.81
CA ASN A 332 1.70 35.38 11.09
C ASN A 332 2.67 35.54 9.90
N GLU A 333 3.24 36.74 9.78
CA GLU A 333 3.97 37.20 8.60
C GLU A 333 5.20 36.36 8.25
N HIS A 334 5.95 35.88 9.25
CA HIS A 334 7.18 35.11 9.01
C HIS A 334 6.87 33.77 8.34
N GLU A 335 5.89 33.04 8.88
CA GLU A 335 5.42 31.78 8.30
C GLU A 335 4.72 32.01 6.95
N LEU A 336 3.97 33.10 6.83
CA LEU A 336 3.29 33.47 5.58
C LEU A 336 4.29 33.70 4.44
N ASP A 337 5.35 34.50 4.66
CA ASP A 337 6.40 34.73 3.66
C ASP A 337 7.07 33.43 3.21
N MET A 338 7.41 32.57 4.18
CA MET A 338 7.99 31.25 3.90
C MET A 338 7.07 30.42 2.99
N HIS A 339 5.78 30.34 3.31
CA HIS A 339 4.80 29.55 2.55
C HIS A 339 4.51 30.14 1.16
N ILE A 340 4.45 31.47 1.02
CA ILE A 340 4.33 32.14 -0.29
C ILE A 340 5.50 31.77 -1.20
N ARG A 341 6.73 31.89 -0.69
CA ARG A 341 7.94 31.57 -1.46
C ARG A 341 7.99 30.10 -1.85
N ALA A 342 7.62 29.22 -0.94
CA ALA A 342 7.56 27.79 -1.21
C ALA A 342 6.49 27.44 -2.26
N ALA A 343 5.34 28.12 -2.24
CA ALA A 343 4.28 27.98 -3.22
C ALA A 343 4.75 28.33 -4.64
N LEU A 344 5.35 29.52 -4.79
CA LEU A 344 5.83 30.02 -6.07
C LEU A 344 6.97 29.14 -6.63
N ARG A 345 7.91 28.70 -5.78
CA ARG A 345 8.99 27.80 -6.21
C ARG A 345 8.49 26.46 -6.74
N SER A 346 7.34 25.97 -6.26
CA SER A 346 6.76 24.74 -6.77
C SER A 346 5.84 24.96 -7.97
N GLY A 347 5.84 26.15 -8.58
CA GLY A 347 5.04 26.47 -9.76
C GLY A 347 3.58 26.81 -9.50
N MET A 348 3.19 27.21 -8.28
CA MET A 348 1.85 27.77 -8.05
C MET A 348 1.69 29.07 -8.86
N ASP A 349 0.56 29.20 -9.55
CA ASP A 349 0.21 30.39 -10.30
C ASP A 349 0.05 31.60 -9.33
N PRO A 350 0.78 32.72 -9.55
CA PRO A 350 0.65 33.93 -8.73
C PRO A 350 -0.79 34.44 -8.61
N ASP A 351 -1.64 34.24 -9.63
CA ASP A 351 -3.03 34.67 -9.59
C ASP A 351 -3.83 33.93 -8.49
N GLN A 352 -3.44 32.71 -8.14
CA GLN A 352 -4.06 31.98 -7.02
C GLN A 352 -3.73 32.61 -5.67
N LEU A 353 -2.55 33.24 -5.51
CA LEU A 353 -2.23 34.01 -4.31
C LEU A 353 -3.12 35.25 -4.20
N VAL A 354 -3.35 35.93 -5.33
CA VAL A 354 -4.24 37.09 -5.41
C VAL A 354 -5.65 36.72 -4.95
N GLU A 355 -6.22 35.64 -5.47
CA GLU A 355 -7.56 35.17 -5.08
C GLU A 355 -7.66 34.85 -3.58
N VAL A 356 -6.65 34.18 -3.00
CA VAL A 356 -6.61 33.89 -1.56
C VAL A 356 -6.54 35.18 -0.72
N PHE A 357 -5.72 36.14 -1.12
CA PHE A 357 -5.53 37.39 -0.38
C PHE A 357 -6.74 38.32 -0.49
N LEU A 358 -7.42 38.34 -1.65
CA LEU A 358 -8.69 39.03 -1.82
C LEU A 358 -9.78 38.41 -0.95
N HIS A 359 -9.91 37.09 -0.97
CA HIS A 359 -10.91 36.38 -0.16
C HIS A 359 -10.70 36.64 1.34
N THR A 360 -9.45 36.55 1.81
CA THR A 360 -9.12 36.82 3.21
C THR A 360 -9.34 38.27 3.61
N ALA A 361 -9.24 39.24 2.70
CA ALA A 361 -9.48 40.66 3.02
C ALA A 361 -10.93 40.90 3.49
N VAL A 362 -11.88 40.13 2.95
CA VAL A 362 -13.30 40.21 3.29
C VAL A 362 -13.57 39.69 4.70
N TYR A 363 -12.92 38.59 5.10
CA TYR A 363 -13.26 37.88 6.34
C TYR A 363 -12.29 38.12 7.50
N ALA A 364 -11.02 38.39 7.21
CA ALA A 364 -9.97 38.61 8.20
C ALA A 364 -9.44 40.06 8.20
N GLY A 365 -9.91 40.90 7.28
CA GLY A 365 -9.63 42.32 7.23
C GLY A 365 -8.53 42.71 6.25
N VAL A 366 -8.74 43.88 5.64
CA VAL A 366 -7.83 44.49 4.64
C VAL A 366 -6.39 44.66 5.13
N PRO A 367 -6.09 45.06 6.40
CA PRO A 367 -4.71 45.22 6.84
C PRO A 367 -3.86 43.95 6.73
N ASN A 368 -4.41 42.80 7.10
CA ASN A 368 -3.71 41.51 7.02
C ASN A 368 -3.44 41.13 5.55
N SER A 369 -4.42 41.33 4.67
CA SER A 369 -4.24 41.08 3.24
C SER A 369 -3.26 42.07 2.59
N ASN A 370 -3.22 43.34 3.01
CA ASN A 370 -2.21 44.30 2.53
C ASN A 370 -0.80 43.80 2.81
N GLN A 371 -0.57 43.26 4.00
CA GLN A 371 0.72 42.67 4.35
C GLN A 371 1.01 41.42 3.52
N ALA A 372 0.02 40.55 3.31
CA ALA A 372 0.16 39.38 2.44
C ALA A 372 0.51 39.76 0.99
N PHE A 373 -0.12 40.80 0.43
CA PHE A 373 0.21 41.34 -0.89
C PHE A 373 1.61 41.93 -0.94
N ALA A 374 2.07 42.61 0.11
CA ALA A 374 3.44 43.12 0.20
C ALA A 374 4.47 41.99 0.17
N LEU A 375 4.24 40.92 0.95
CA LEU A 375 5.09 39.73 0.96
C LEU A 375 5.07 38.99 -0.39
N GLY A 376 3.88 38.82 -0.99
CA GLY A 376 3.71 38.23 -2.32
C GLY A 376 4.49 38.98 -3.41
N LYS A 377 4.38 40.31 -3.42
CA LYS A 377 5.13 41.18 -4.34
C LYS A 377 6.63 41.01 -4.18
N GLN A 378 7.12 40.98 -2.93
CA GLN A 378 8.54 40.80 -2.65
C GLN A 378 9.03 39.42 -3.12
N ALA A 379 8.29 38.36 -2.82
CA ALA A 379 8.63 37.00 -3.22
C ALA A 379 8.70 36.83 -4.75
N LEU A 380 7.78 37.44 -5.50
CA LEU A 380 7.79 37.43 -6.98
C LEU A 380 9.01 38.16 -7.55
N ALA A 381 9.36 39.31 -6.98
CA ALA A 381 10.54 40.08 -7.40
C ALA A 381 11.83 39.28 -7.17
N ASP A 382 11.94 38.57 -6.04
CA ASP A 382 13.11 37.75 -5.71
C ASP A 382 13.27 36.51 -6.60
N LEU A 383 12.16 35.98 -7.15
CA LEU A 383 12.15 34.79 -8.01
C LEU A 383 12.24 35.10 -9.51
N THR A 384 12.11 36.37 -9.90
CA THR A 384 12.30 36.80 -11.29
C THR A 384 13.81 36.91 -11.58
N PRO A 385 14.35 36.22 -12.60
CA PRO A 385 15.77 36.35 -12.94
C PRO A 385 16.10 37.82 -13.24
N LYS A 386 17.17 38.36 -12.64
CA LYS A 386 17.67 39.67 -13.04
C LYS A 386 18.19 39.58 -14.49
N PRO A 387 17.85 40.52 -15.38
CA PRO A 387 18.42 40.52 -16.73
C PRO A 387 19.95 40.60 -16.63
N GLU A 388 20.63 39.75 -17.40
CA GLU A 388 22.10 39.79 -17.52
C GLU A 388 22.51 41.20 -17.96
N GLU A 389 23.35 41.86 -17.15
CA GLU A 389 24.00 43.09 -17.57
C GLU A 389 24.90 42.76 -18.76
N ASN A 390 24.46 43.15 -19.96
CA ASN A 390 25.28 43.16 -21.17
C ASN A 390 26.49 44.08 -20.95
N THR A 391 27.58 43.53 -20.42
CA THR A 391 28.91 44.13 -20.56
C THR A 391 29.27 44.09 -22.04
N THR A 392 29.00 45.19 -22.74
CA THR A 392 29.46 45.43 -24.11
C THR A 392 30.87 46.06 -24.02
N PRO A 393 31.81 45.73 -24.93
CA PRO A 393 33.25 45.68 -24.67
C PRO A 393 33.96 46.97 -24.25
#